data_AF-A0A2N1AN57-F1
#
_entry.id   AF-A0A2N1AN57-F1
#
_cell.length_a   1.000
_cell.length_b   1.000
_cell.length_c   1.000
_cell.angle_alpha   90.00
_cell.angle_beta   90.00
_cell.angle_gamma   90.00
#
_symmetry.space_group_name_H-M   'P 1'
#
loop_
_entity.id
_entity.type
_entity.pdbx_description
1 polymer ?
#
loop_
_entity_poly.entity_id
_entity_poly.type
_entity_poly.pdbx_seq_one_letter_code
_entity_poly.pdbx_strand_id
1 'polypeptide(L)'
;MPVLLKVAELSRSTFYYQVSVQQLDDRHAGLKRRIHALYERHKGRYGYRRITAALRQAGEQVNHKTVQRLMQHLGLKSLVRPKKYRSYRGQQASVPNLLARQFQAERPNQRWVTDVTE
;
A
#
# COMPACT_ATOMS: atom_id res chain seq x y z
N MET A 1 -18.62 -44.60 -2.06
CA MET A 1 -17.61 -43.66 -1.54
C MET A 1 -16.35 -44.26 -0.91
N PRO A 2 -16.33 -45.41 -0.18
CA PRO A 2 -15.10 -45.88 0.47
C PRO A 2 -14.00 -46.31 -0.51
N VAL A 3 -14.35 -46.86 -1.68
CA VAL A 3 -13.38 -47.23 -2.74
C VAL A 3 -12.64 -45.99 -3.27
N LEU A 4 -13.37 -44.89 -3.51
CA LEU A 4 -12.80 -43.64 -4.02
C LEU A 4 -11.82 -43.01 -3.01
N LEU A 5 -12.16 -43.02 -1.72
CA LEU A 5 -11.27 -42.50 -0.67
C LEU A 5 -10.00 -43.35 -0.50
N LYS A 6 -10.10 -44.67 -0.70
CA LYS A 6 -8.95 -45.57 -0.66
C LYS A 6 -7.99 -45.36 -1.84
N VAL A 7 -8.53 -45.15 -3.04
CA VAL A 7 -7.73 -44.83 -4.24
C VAL A 7 -7.07 -43.44 -4.12
N ALA A 8 -7.75 -42.48 -3.50
CA ALA A 8 -7.22 -41.14 -3.25
C ALA A 8 -6.32 -41.04 -2.00
N GLU A 9 -6.06 -42.16 -1.31
CA GLU A 9 -5.27 -42.22 -0.07
C GLU A 9 -5.73 -41.23 1.02
N LEU A 10 -7.05 -40.98 1.10
CA LEU A 10 -7.64 -40.01 2.02
C LEU A 10 -8.43 -40.68 3.13
N SER A 11 -8.23 -40.22 4.37
CA SER A 11 -9.03 -40.69 5.49
C SER A 11 -10.48 -40.18 5.38
N ARG A 12 -11.44 -41.00 5.84
CA ARG A 12 -12.87 -40.66 5.79
C ARG A 12 -13.18 -39.40 6.60
N SER A 13 -12.57 -39.23 7.77
CA SER A 13 -12.76 -38.05 8.62
C SER A 13 -12.23 -36.78 7.95
N THR A 14 -11.07 -36.85 7.29
CA THR A 14 -10.49 -35.72 6.54
C THR A 14 -11.42 -35.27 5.42
N PHE A 15 -11.97 -36.22 4.64
CA PHE A 15 -12.88 -35.90 3.55
C PHE A 15 -14.15 -35.19 4.04
N TYR A 16 -14.85 -35.77 5.03
CA TYR A 16 -16.09 -35.15 5.52
C TYR A 16 -15.84 -33.85 6.28
N TYR A 17 -14.67 -33.67 6.91
CA TYR A 17 -14.24 -32.39 7.45
C TYR A 17 -14.03 -31.35 6.35
N GLN A 18 -13.37 -31.70 5.25
CA GLN A 18 -13.22 -30.77 4.12
C GLN A 18 -14.55 -30.44 3.46
N VAL A 19 -15.45 -31.41 3.31
CA VAL A 19 -16.81 -31.18 2.79
C VAL A 19 -17.57 -30.23 3.70
N SER A 20 -17.52 -30.41 5.03
CA SER A 20 -18.19 -29.52 5.96
C SER A 20 -17.58 -28.12 5.95
N VAL A 21 -16.26 -28.00 5.86
CA VAL A 21 -15.57 -26.71 5.73
C VAL A 21 -15.90 -26.01 4.41
N GLN A 22 -16.06 -26.74 3.31
CA GLN A 22 -16.46 -26.19 2.01
C GLN A 22 -17.93 -25.77 1.98
N GLN A 23 -18.79 -26.42 2.76
CA GLN A 23 -20.20 -26.07 2.90
C GLN A 23 -20.44 -24.88 3.84
N LEU A 24 -19.45 -24.52 4.67
CA LEU A 24 -19.54 -23.29 5.46
C LEU A 24 -19.54 -22.09 4.51
N ASP A 25 -20.61 -21.31 4.59
CA ASP A 25 -20.73 -20.04 3.88
C ASP A 25 -19.48 -19.18 4.12
N ASP A 26 -19.05 -18.46 3.09
CA ASP A 26 -17.91 -17.56 3.20
C ASP A 26 -18.23 -16.47 4.23
N ARG A 27 -17.76 -16.67 5.46
CA ARG A 27 -17.88 -15.74 6.59
C ARG A 27 -17.43 -14.33 6.23
N HIS A 28 -16.58 -14.18 5.22
CA HIS A 28 -16.06 -12.91 4.75
C HIS A 28 -16.74 -12.40 3.48
N ALA A 29 -17.80 -13.03 2.96
CA ALA A 29 -18.49 -12.61 1.74
C ALA A 29 -18.96 -11.14 1.79
N GLY A 30 -19.55 -10.72 2.92
CA GLY A 30 -19.95 -9.33 3.14
C GLY A 30 -18.75 -8.37 3.10
N LEU A 31 -17.68 -8.73 3.80
CA LEU A 31 -16.45 -7.93 3.87
C LEU A 31 -15.75 -7.87 2.50
N LYS A 32 -15.71 -8.96 1.74
CA LYS A 32 -15.16 -9.01 0.37
C LYS A 32 -15.92 -8.05 -0.55
N ARG A 33 -17.26 -8.06 -0.52
CA ARG A 33 -18.10 -7.10 -1.28
C ARG A 33 -17.78 -5.65 -0.91
N ARG A 34 -17.64 -5.35 0.39
CA ARG A 34 -17.30 -4.01 0.87
C ARG A 34 -15.90 -3.55 0.43
N ILE A 35 -14.92 -4.45 0.54
CA ILE A 35 -13.54 -4.22 0.05
C ILE A 35 -13.56 -3.91 -1.45
N HIS A 36 -14.27 -4.71 -2.24
CA HIS A 36 -14.38 -4.50 -3.68
C HIS A 36 -15.06 -3.16 -4.01
N ALA A 37 -16.16 -2.82 -3.34
CA ALA A 37 -16.84 -1.54 -3.53
C ALA A 37 -15.94 -0.34 -3.20
N LEU A 38 -15.18 -0.40 -2.11
CA LEU A 38 -14.21 0.64 -1.76
C LEU A 38 -13.06 0.73 -2.78
N TYR A 39 -12.57 -0.41 -3.25
CA TYR A 39 -11.51 -0.47 -4.26
C TYR A 39 -11.96 0.22 -5.56
N GLU A 40 -13.16 -0.12 -6.06
CA GLU A 40 -13.75 0.47 -7.26
C GLU A 40 -14.06 1.96 -7.09
N ARG A 41 -14.65 2.35 -5.96
CA ARG A 41 -14.92 3.76 -5.63
C ARG A 41 -13.64 4.60 -5.71
N HIS A 42 -12.52 4.05 -5.29
CA HIS A 42 -11.22 4.70 -5.34
C HIS A 42 -10.42 4.39 -6.62
N LYS A 43 -11.05 3.78 -7.63
CA LYS A 43 -10.48 3.45 -8.95
C LYS A 43 -9.17 2.66 -8.83
N GLY A 44 -9.15 1.69 -7.93
CA GLY A 44 -8.00 0.81 -7.66
C GLY A 44 -6.77 1.47 -7.02
N ARG A 45 -6.85 2.74 -6.62
CA ARG A 45 -5.72 3.45 -5.98
C ARG A 45 -5.47 3.06 -4.54
N TYR A 46 -6.46 2.43 -3.89
CA TYR A 46 -6.38 2.09 -2.48
C TYR A 46 -5.88 0.65 -2.31
N GLY A 47 -4.71 0.53 -1.67
CA GLY A 47 -4.22 -0.75 -1.15
C GLY A 47 -4.82 -1.09 0.21
N TYR A 48 -4.50 -2.27 0.73
CA TYR A 48 -5.08 -2.82 1.96
C TYR A 48 -5.02 -1.87 3.17
N ARG A 49 -3.95 -1.08 3.31
CA ARG A 49 -3.81 -0.09 4.40
C ARG A 49 -4.90 0.98 4.33
N ARG A 50 -5.11 1.57 3.15
CA ARG A 50 -6.13 2.62 2.95
C ARG A 50 -7.55 2.04 3.00
N ILE A 51 -7.76 0.84 2.46
CA ILE A 51 -9.05 0.14 2.59
C ILE A 51 -9.35 -0.16 4.06
N THR A 52 -8.37 -0.64 4.83
CA THR A 52 -8.56 -0.90 6.27
C THR A 52 -8.92 0.39 7.02
N ALA A 53 -8.25 1.51 6.72
CA ALA A 53 -8.59 2.80 7.31
C ALA A 53 -10.02 3.23 6.97
N ALA A 54 -10.44 3.10 5.71
CA ALA A 54 -11.79 3.43 5.27
C ALA A 54 -12.87 2.55 5.92
N LEU A 55 -12.60 1.25 6.07
CA LEU A 55 -13.50 0.31 6.77
C LEU A 55 -13.65 0.69 8.25
N ARG A 56 -12.53 1.00 8.93
CA ARG A 56 -12.56 1.44 10.33
C ARG A 56 -13.28 2.76 10.52
N GLN A 57 -13.11 3.71 9.59
CA GLN A 57 -13.84 4.97 9.61
C GLN A 57 -15.35 4.76 9.41
N ALA A 58 -15.75 3.70 8.71
CA ALA A 58 -17.15 3.28 8.58
C ALA A 58 -17.66 2.46 9.78
N GLY A 59 -16.89 2.32 10.86
CA GLY A 59 -17.26 1.59 12.07
C GLY A 59 -16.89 0.11 12.08
N GLU A 60 -16.28 -0.42 11.01
CA GLU A 60 -15.89 -1.83 10.93
C GLU A 60 -14.51 -2.07 11.57
N GLN A 61 -14.49 -2.72 12.74
CA GLN A 61 -13.25 -3.08 13.43
C GLN A 61 -12.59 -4.32 12.82
N VAL A 62 -11.91 -4.14 11.68
CA VAL A 62 -11.21 -5.22 10.98
C VAL A 62 -9.68 -5.07 11.13
N ASN A 63 -9.00 -6.19 11.29
CA ASN A 63 -7.54 -6.25 11.28
C ASN A 63 -7.00 -6.09 9.85
N HIS A 64 -5.97 -5.25 9.68
CA HIS A 64 -5.33 -5.02 8.39
C HIS A 64 -4.81 -6.30 7.71
N LYS A 65 -4.39 -7.31 8.49
CA LYS A 65 -3.96 -8.62 7.96
C LYS A 65 -5.10 -9.36 7.27
N THR A 66 -6.31 -9.31 7.84
CA THR A 66 -7.51 -9.91 7.26
C THR A 66 -7.87 -9.23 5.94
N VAL A 67 -7.86 -7.89 5.91
CA VAL A 67 -8.11 -7.12 4.69
C VAL A 67 -7.06 -7.45 3.62
N GLN A 68 -5.78 -7.52 3.99
CA GLN A 68 -4.70 -7.88 3.07
C GLN A 68 -4.91 -9.27 2.45
N ARG A 69 -5.19 -10.28 3.27
CA ARG A 69 -5.47 -11.64 2.81
C ARG A 69 -6.68 -11.70 1.87
N LEU A 70 -7.77 -11.01 2.22
CA LEU A 70 -8.98 -10.98 1.40
C LEU A 70 -8.74 -10.26 0.07
N MET A 71 -8.01 -9.14 0.06
CA MET A 71 -7.61 -8.49 -1.19
C MET A 71 -6.76 -9.40 -2.07
N GLN A 72 -5.84 -10.16 -1.49
CA GLN A 72 -5.05 -11.15 -2.24
C GLN A 72 -5.93 -12.24 -2.85
N HIS A 73 -6.87 -12.79 -2.08
CA HIS A 73 -7.83 -13.79 -2.58
C HIS A 73 -8.71 -13.23 -3.72
N LEU A 74 -9.02 -11.93 -3.69
CA LEU A 74 -9.77 -11.24 -4.74
C LEU A 74 -8.89 -10.75 -5.92
N GLY A 75 -7.57 -10.94 -5.86
CA GLY A 75 -6.64 -10.42 -6.88
C GLY A 75 -6.47 -8.89 -6.89
N LEU A 76 -6.97 -8.18 -5.88
CA LEU A 76 -6.96 -6.72 -5.82
C LEU A 76 -5.61 -6.18 -5.37
N LYS A 77 -4.99 -5.32 -6.18
CA LYS A 77 -3.72 -4.64 -5.87
C LYS A 77 -3.83 -3.14 -6.11
N SER A 78 -3.15 -2.35 -5.29
CA SER A 78 -3.07 -0.90 -5.50
C SER A 78 -2.38 -0.60 -6.82
N LEU A 79 -3.05 0.16 -7.70
CA LEU A 79 -2.48 0.63 -8.97
C LEU A 79 -1.41 1.72 -8.77
N VAL A 80 -1.48 2.44 -7.64
CA VAL A 80 -0.51 3.48 -7.32
C VAL A 80 0.83 2.85 -6.93
N ARG A 81 1.86 3.11 -7.73
CA ARG A 81 3.24 2.76 -7.40
C ARG A 81 3.74 3.66 -6.26
N PRO A 82 4.30 3.11 -5.18
CA PRO A 82 4.92 3.93 -4.15
C PRO A 82 6.06 4.76 -4.74
N LYS A 83 5.98 6.09 -4.64
CA LYS A 83 7.10 6.97 -4.97
C LYS A 83 8.11 6.90 -3.83
N LYS A 84 9.27 6.30 -4.07
CA LYS A 84 10.39 6.33 -3.11
C LYS A 84 10.99 7.74 -3.14
N TYR A 85 11.08 8.39 -1.98
CA TYR A 85 11.80 9.67 -1.86
C TYR A 85 13.27 9.49 -2.28
N ARG A 86 13.80 10.47 -2.99
CA ARG A 86 15.22 10.56 -3.38
C ARG A 86 15.70 11.95 -2.97
N SER A 87 16.62 12.01 -2.00
CA SER A 87 17.23 13.27 -1.54
C SER A 87 18.13 13.89 -2.61
N TYR A 88 18.80 13.04 -3.39
CA TYR A 88 19.65 13.46 -4.49
C TYR A 88 18.81 14.00 -5.66
N ARG A 89 18.94 15.30 -5.93
CA ARG A 89 18.24 16.00 -7.02
C ARG A 89 18.98 15.95 -8.37
N GLY A 90 20.08 15.20 -8.47
CA GLY A 90 20.97 15.19 -9.63
C GLY A 90 22.26 15.96 -9.37
N GLN A 91 23.06 16.12 -10.42
CA GLN A 91 24.29 16.92 -10.37
C GLN A 91 23.88 18.39 -10.28
N GLN A 92 23.95 18.96 -9.08
CA GLN A 92 23.74 20.38 -8.89
C GLN A 92 24.89 21.10 -9.58
N ALA A 93 24.61 21.88 -10.61
CA ALA A 93 25.63 22.70 -11.25
C ALA A 93 26.29 23.55 -10.16
N SER A 94 27.58 23.32 -9.93
CA SER A 94 28.37 24.14 -9.03
C SER A 94 28.50 25.50 -9.69
N VAL A 95 27.62 26.43 -9.33
CA VAL A 95 27.76 27.82 -9.76
C VAL A 95 28.97 28.36 -9.01
N PRO A 96 30.00 28.87 -9.70
CA PRO A 96 31.18 29.39 -9.04
C PRO A 96 30.77 30.54 -8.11
N ASN A 97 31.28 30.53 -6.87
CA ASN A 97 31.11 31.64 -5.95
C ASN A 97 31.94 32.83 -6.45
N LEU A 98 31.30 33.69 -7.25
CA LEU A 98 31.92 34.89 -7.83
C LEU A 98 32.39 35.89 -6.77
N LEU A 99 31.80 35.85 -5.57
CA LEU A 99 32.15 36.77 -4.48
C LEU A 99 33.47 36.37 -3.80
N ALA A 100 33.81 35.07 -3.77
CA ALA A 100 35.02 34.53 -3.16
C ALA A 100 35.35 35.11 -1.76
N ARG A 101 34.31 35.33 -0.93
CA ARG A 101 34.39 35.97 0.41
C ARG A 101 34.89 37.43 0.42
N GLN A 102 34.85 38.12 -0.71
CA GLN A 102 35.12 39.54 -0.78
C GLN A 102 33.83 40.32 -0.54
N PHE A 103 33.65 40.88 0.65
CA PHE A 103 32.43 41.62 1.02
C PHE A 103 32.57 43.14 0.88
N GLN A 104 33.80 43.66 0.74
CA GLN A 104 34.06 45.10 0.62
C GLN A 104 33.76 45.62 -0.80
N ALA A 105 32.95 46.67 -0.93
CA ALA A 105 32.65 47.34 -2.19
C ALA A 105 33.02 48.83 -2.11
N GLU A 106 33.48 49.41 -3.22
CA GLU A 106 33.85 50.83 -3.29
C GLU A 106 32.63 51.74 -3.45
N ARG A 107 31.54 51.23 -4.02
CA ARG A 107 30.28 51.95 -4.23
C ARG A 107 29.08 51.08 -3.89
N PRO A 108 27.93 51.68 -3.51
CA PRO A 108 26.67 50.95 -3.35
C PRO A 108 26.29 50.17 -4.62
N ASN A 109 25.53 49.08 -4.44
CA ASN A 109 24.97 48.24 -5.51
C ASN A 109 25.98 47.44 -6.36
N GLN A 110 27.25 47.34 -5.96
CA GLN A 110 28.25 46.53 -6.67
C GLN A 110 28.23 45.05 -6.29
N ARG A 111 27.73 44.70 -5.10
CA ARG A 111 27.67 43.32 -4.59
C ARG A 111 26.34 43.12 -3.88
N TRP A 112 25.59 42.10 -4.31
CA TRP A 112 24.29 41.75 -3.75
C TRP A 112 24.38 40.32 -3.24
N VAL A 113 24.14 40.13 -1.94
CA VAL A 113 24.27 38.83 -1.27
C VAL A 113 23.00 38.59 -0.47
N THR A 114 22.51 37.37 -0.49
CA THR A 114 21.40 36.90 0.35
C THR A 114 21.94 35.76 1.22
N ASP A 115 21.92 35.91 2.53
CA ASP A 115 22.25 34.83 3.45
C ASP A 115 20.99 33.99 3.75
N VAL A 116 21.16 32.67 3.85
CA VAL A 116 20.10 31.75 4.25
C VAL A 116 20.55 31.10 5.54
N THR A 117 19.98 31.56 6.65
CA THR A 117 20.19 30.98 7.98
C THR A 117 19.14 29.88 8.19
N GLU A 118 19.56 28.69 8.64
CA GLU A 118 18.68 27.54 8.95
C GLU A 118 17.94 27.70 10.29
#